data_AF-A0A527IV83-F1
#
_entry.id   AF-A0A527IV83-F1
#
_cell.length_a   1.000
_cell.length_b   1.000
_cell.length_c   1.000
_cell.angle_alpha   90.00
_cell.angle_beta   90.00
_cell.angle_gamma   90.00
#
_symmetry.space_group_name_H-M   'P 1'
#
loop_
_entity.id
_entity.type
_entity.pdbx_description
1 polymer ?
#
loop_
_entity_poly.entity_id
_entity_poly.type
_entity_poly.pdbx_seq_one_letter_code
_entity_poly.pdbx_strand_id
1 'polypeptide(L)'
;LLVRAVRHAIECQYSGADVCLHVSPMQVDMLAREFARCDGQDGRPRVRIEPDPTLSPQRCVLWSEYGNVDLGLDAQMRALRLGFGTLCEKGEL
;
A
#
# COMPACT_ATOMS: atom_id res chain seq x y z
N LEU A 1 -8.43 7.29 -4.06
CA LEU A 1 -7.17 7.95 -3.61
C LEU A 1 -6.14 6.93 -3.17
N LEU A 2 -6.47 6.01 -2.25
CA LEU A 2 -5.64 4.87 -1.85
C LEU A 2 -5.03 4.10 -3.04
N VAL A 3 -5.87 3.69 -4.00
CA VAL A 3 -5.42 2.93 -5.19
C VAL A 3 -4.32 3.66 -5.99
N ARG A 4 -4.41 4.99 -6.15
CA ARG A 4 -3.40 5.77 -6.89
C ARG A 4 -2.08 5.88 -6.13
N ALA A 5 -2.13 6.04 -4.81
CA ALA A 5 -0.93 6.13 -3.98
C ALA A 5 -0.20 4.79 -3.90
N VAL A 6 -0.94 3.69 -3.75
CA VAL A 6 -0.38 2.34 -3.75
C VAL A 6 0.21 2.03 -5.12
N ARG A 7 -0.50 2.33 -6.22
CA ARG A 7 0.03 2.13 -7.57
C ARG A 7 1.34 2.87 -7.80
N HIS A 8 1.42 4.14 -7.40
CA HIS A 8 2.63 4.94 -7.57
C HIS A 8 3.83 4.40 -6.77
N ALA A 9 3.62 3.96 -5.52
CA ALA A 9 4.67 3.36 -4.70
C ALA A 9 5.19 2.05 -5.31
N ILE A 10 4.30 1.20 -5.83
CA ILE A 10 4.71 -0.07 -6.44
C ILE A 10 5.40 0.17 -7.80
N GLU A 11 4.90 1.10 -8.63
CA GLU A 11 5.48 1.43 -9.94
C GLU A 11 6.86 2.11 -9.83
N CYS A 12 7.09 2.99 -8.86
CA CYS A 12 8.33 3.77 -8.76
C CYS A 12 9.42 3.12 -7.89
N GLN A 13 9.06 2.26 -6.94
CA GLN A 13 9.99 1.77 -5.91
C GLN A 13 10.29 0.27 -5.99
N TYR A 14 9.50 -0.48 -6.76
CA TYR A 14 9.53 -1.94 -6.81
C TYR A 14 9.51 -2.50 -8.25
N SER A 15 10.06 -1.77 -9.22
CA SER A 15 10.15 -2.25 -10.61
C SER A 15 10.86 -3.61 -10.68
N GLY A 16 10.14 -4.67 -11.06
CA GLY A 16 10.65 -6.03 -11.14
C GLY A 16 10.59 -6.86 -9.84
N ALA A 17 10.04 -6.34 -8.73
CA ALA A 17 9.90 -7.07 -7.48
C ALA A 17 8.55 -7.81 -7.37
N ASP A 18 8.58 -9.01 -6.81
CA ASP A 18 7.40 -9.76 -6.38
C ASP A 18 6.98 -9.24 -5.00
N VAL A 19 5.77 -8.69 -4.90
CA VAL A 19 5.22 -8.15 -3.65
C VAL A 19 3.92 -8.85 -3.26
N CYS A 20 3.74 -9.06 -1.96
CA CYS A 20 2.55 -9.70 -1.39
C CYS A 20 1.72 -8.68 -0.62
N LEU A 21 0.44 -8.56 -0.94
CA LEU A 21 -0.49 -7.65 -0.29
C LEU A 21 -1.41 -8.45 0.63
N HIS A 22 -1.20 -8.30 1.94
CA HIS A 22 -2.03 -8.95 2.95
C HIS A 22 -3.21 -8.04 3.30
N VAL A 23 -4.42 -8.57 3.19
CA VAL A 23 -5.67 -7.80 3.28
C VAL A 23 -6.73 -8.56 4.06
N SER A 24 -7.70 -7.84 4.62
CA SER A 24 -8.90 -8.50 5.16
C SER A 24 -9.60 -9.35 4.07
N PRO A 25 -10.10 -10.56 4.39
CA PRO A 25 -10.80 -11.41 3.42
C PRO A 25 -11.95 -10.69 2.68
N MET A 26 -12.56 -9.69 3.30
CA MET A 26 -13.64 -8.89 2.71
C MET A 26 -13.20 -8.02 1.52
N GLN A 27 -11.89 -7.79 1.34
CA GLN A 27 -11.35 -6.88 0.33
C GLN A 27 -10.61 -7.57 -0.81
N VAL A 28 -10.43 -8.89 -0.72
CA VAL A 28 -9.65 -9.69 -1.67
C VAL A 28 -10.15 -9.47 -3.09
N ASP A 29 -11.44 -9.64 -3.34
CA ASP A 29 -12.01 -9.54 -4.69
C ASP A 29 -11.87 -8.15 -5.30
N MET A 30 -12.05 -7.11 -4.49
CA MET A 30 -11.92 -5.72 -4.93
C MET A 30 -10.47 -5.42 -5.31
N LEU A 31 -9.51 -5.80 -4.46
CA LEU A 31 -8.10 -5.51 -4.67
C LEU A 31 -7.49 -6.40 -5.77
N ALA A 32 -7.90 -7.66 -5.88
CA ALA A 32 -7.49 -8.54 -6.97
C ALA A 32 -7.88 -7.99 -8.35
N ARG A 33 -9.07 -7.38 -8.49
CA ARG A 33 -9.50 -6.74 -9.74
C ARG A 33 -8.69 -5.49 -10.06
N GLU A 34 -8.44 -4.65 -9.06
CA GLU A 34 -7.64 -3.43 -9.22
C GLU A 34 -6.18 -3.74 -9.62
N PHE A 35 -5.57 -4.77 -9.01
CA PHE A 35 -4.19 -5.16 -9.29
C PHE A 35 -4.05 -6.24 -10.37
N ALA A 36 -5.12 -6.59 -11.10
CA ALA A 36 -5.08 -7.62 -12.14
C ALA A 36 -4.07 -7.34 -13.27
N ARG A 37 -3.68 -6.06 -13.47
CA ARG A 37 -2.68 -5.65 -14.47
C ARG A 37 -1.24 -5.63 -13.94
N CYS A 38 -1.05 -5.91 -12.65
CA CYS A 38 0.25 -5.98 -11.97
C CYS A 38 0.69 -7.46 -11.91
N ASP A 39 0.99 -8.02 -13.07
CA ASP A 39 1.28 -9.45 -13.29
C ASP A 39 2.77 -9.78 -13.44
N GLY A 40 3.65 -8.77 -13.36
CA GLY A 40 5.09 -8.94 -13.58
C GLY A 40 5.54 -8.76 -15.03
N GLN A 41 4.63 -8.55 -15.99
CA GLN A 41 4.98 -8.40 -17.41
C GLN A 41 5.28 -6.94 -17.80
N ASP A 42 6.04 -6.75 -18.89
CA ASP A 42 6.42 -5.42 -19.40
C ASP A 42 7.09 -4.51 -18.35
N GLY A 43 7.85 -5.09 -17.41
CA GLY A 43 8.50 -4.35 -16.31
C GLY A 43 7.54 -3.90 -15.21
N ARG A 44 6.27 -4.31 -15.26
CA ARG A 44 5.30 -4.05 -14.18
C ARG A 44 5.64 -4.90 -12.96
N PRO A 45 5.30 -4.42 -11.75
CA PRO A 45 5.43 -5.22 -10.54
C PRO A 45 4.44 -6.39 -10.56
N ARG A 46 4.81 -7.50 -9.93
CA ARG A 46 3.90 -8.63 -9.70
C ARG A 46 3.31 -8.53 -8.31
N VAL A 47 1.99 -8.38 -8.22
CA VAL A 47 1.27 -8.24 -6.95
C VAL A 47 0.47 -9.49 -6.68
N ARG A 48 0.79 -10.18 -5.57
CA ARG A 48 -0.03 -11.26 -5.03
C ARG A 48 -0.95 -10.72 -3.95
N ILE A 49 -2.22 -11.11 -3.96
CA ILE A 49 -3.19 -10.73 -2.91
C ILE A 49 -3.39 -11.95 -2.01
N GLU A 50 -3.10 -11.80 -0.72
CA GLU A 50 -3.26 -12.87 0.27
C GLU A 50 -4.27 -12.43 1.35
N PRO A 51 -5.31 -13.23 1.64
CA PRO A 51 -6.22 -12.95 2.73
C PRO A 51 -5.55 -13.18 4.09
N ASP A 52 -5.73 -12.22 5.00
CA ASP A 52 -5.31 -12.32 6.40
C ASP A 52 -6.51 -12.01 7.31
N PRO A 53 -7.06 -13.01 8.02
CA PRO A 53 -8.24 -12.84 8.87
C PRO A 53 -7.97 -11.99 10.12
N THR A 54 -6.69 -11.73 10.45
CA THR A 54 -6.32 -10.89 11.59
C THR A 54 -6.37 -9.39 11.26
N LEU A 55 -6.45 -9.04 9.97
CA LEU A 55 -6.49 -7.66 9.52
C LEU A 55 -7.92 -7.11 9.48
N SER A 56 -8.09 -5.93 10.07
CA SER A 56 -9.30 -5.14 9.90
C SER A 56 -9.49 -4.74 8.44
N PRO A 57 -10.72 -4.51 7.94
CA PRO A 57 -10.95 -4.03 6.58
C PRO A 57 -10.24 -2.71 6.27
N GLN A 58 -9.90 -1.87 7.24
CA GLN A 58 -9.25 -0.58 6.95
C GLN A 58 -7.73 -0.70 6.82
N ARG A 59 -7.18 -1.91 7.03
CA ARG A 59 -5.75 -2.18 7.07
C ARG A 59 -5.33 -3.08 5.93
N CYS A 60 -4.18 -2.75 5.36
CA CYS A 60 -3.56 -3.46 4.26
C CYS A 60 -2.05 -3.37 4.46
N VAL A 61 -1.33 -4.49 4.33
CA VAL A 61 0.11 -4.54 4.57
C VAL A 61 0.79 -5.13 3.34
N LEU A 62 1.73 -4.38 2.78
CA LEU A 62 2.61 -4.85 1.71
C LEU A 62 3.81 -5.56 2.32
N TRP A 63 4.10 -6.76 1.85
CA TRP A 63 5.25 -7.56 2.22
C TRP A 63 6.17 -7.69 1.02
N SER A 64 7.44 -7.41 1.23
CA SER A 64 8.52 -7.55 0.24
C SER A 64 9.77 -8.13 0.91
N GLU A 65 10.79 -8.49 0.13
CA GLU A 65 12.09 -8.94 0.64
C GLU A 65 12.78 -7.89 1.55
N TYR A 66 12.44 -6.61 1.38
CA TYR A 66 13.00 -5.51 2.17
C TYR A 66 12.22 -5.22 3.46
N GLY A 67 11.11 -5.93 3.68
CA GLY A 67 10.25 -5.78 4.85
C GLY A 67 8.81 -5.41 4.51
N ASN A 68 8.11 -4.94 5.54
CA ASN A 68 6.66 -4.78 5.55
C ASN A 68 6.27 -3.30 5.66
N VAL A 69 5.30 -2.87 4.84
CA VAL A 69 4.79 -1.50 4.81
C VAL A 69 3.29 -1.51 5.06
N ASP A 70 2.83 -0.78 6.09
CA ASP A 70 1.39 -0.57 6.34
C ASP A 70 0.87 0.50 5.38
N LEU A 71 -0.07 0.12 4.52
CA LEU A 71 -0.71 0.96 3.51
C LEU A 71 -2.18 1.27 3.86
N GLY A 72 -2.64 0.88 5.05
CA GLY A 72 -4.01 1.11 5.50
C GLY A 72 -4.38 2.59 5.61
N LEU A 73 -5.68 2.87 5.71
CA LEU A 73 -6.20 4.24 5.87
C LEU A 73 -5.58 4.93 7.10
N ASP A 74 -5.39 4.19 8.19
CA ASP A 74 -4.74 4.69 9.40
C ASP A 74 -3.28 5.08 9.16
N ALA A 75 -2.55 4.31 8.34
CA ALA A 75 -1.17 4.64 8.00
C ALA A 75 -1.11 5.93 7.17
N GLN A 76 -2.04 6.11 6.23
CA GLN A 76 -2.16 7.36 5.47
C GLN A 76 -2.52 8.54 6.37
N MET A 77 -3.47 8.37 7.29
CA MET A 77 -3.84 9.41 8.26
C MET A 77 -2.70 9.77 9.20
N ARG A 78 -1.90 8.78 9.65
CA ARG A 78 -0.67 9.02 10.42
C ARG A 78 0.36 9.79 9.60
N ALA A 79 0.60 9.40 8.35
CA ALA A 79 1.53 10.10 7.46
C ALA A 79 1.09 11.55 7.21
N LEU A 80 -0.21 11.79 7.02
CA LEU A 80 -0.76 13.14 6.91
C LEU A 80 -0.56 13.93 8.20
N ARG A 81 -0.86 13.36 9.38
CA ARG A 81 -0.64 14.03 10.67
C ARG A 81 0.82 14.37 10.92
N LEU A 82 1.74 13.50 10.53
CA LEU A 82 3.19 13.74 10.66
C LEU A 82 3.69 14.78 9.65
N GLY A 83 3.20 14.74 8.40
CA GLY A 83 3.54 15.71 7.36
C GLY A 83 2.91 17.09 7.56
N PHE A 84 1.73 17.16 8.19
CA PHE A 84 1.11 18.42 8.62
C PHE A 84 1.63 18.89 9.99
N GLY A 85 2.06 17.99 10.86
CA GLY A 85 2.72 18.33 12.13
C GLY A 85 4.02 19.11 11.92
N THR A 86 4.76 18.77 10.84
CA THR A 86 5.97 19.50 10.42
C THR A 86 5.67 20.89 9.82
N LEU A 87 4.43 21.17 9.41
CA LEU A 87 4.00 22.52 9.00
C LEU A 87 3.57 23.38 10.19
N CYS A 88 3.20 22.79 11.33
CA CYS A 88 2.77 23.53 12.52
C CYS A 88 3.97 24.07 13.32
N GLU A 89 5.09 23.35 13.39
CA GLU A 89 6.32 23.84 14.05
C GLU A 89 7.09 24.90 13.22
N LYS A 90 6.73 25.08 11.94
CA LYS A 90 7.38 26.06 11.06
C LYS A 90 6.65 27.41 10.98
N GLY A 91 5.61 27.59 11.80
CA GLY A 91 4.76 28.78 11.86
C GLY A 91 4.94 29.67 13.10
N GLU A 92 5.98 29.43 13.91
CA GLU A 92 6.37 30.33 15.01
C GLU A 92 7.75 30.94 14.73
N LEU A 93 7.78 31.97 13.88
CA LEU A 93 8.86 32.96 13.78
C LEU A 93 8.27 34.35 13.58
#